data_AF-A0A1F2V5L3-F1
#
_entry.id   AF-A0A1F2V5L3-F1
#
_cell.length_a   1.000
_cell.length_b   1.000
_cell.length_c   1.000
_cell.angle_alpha   90.00
_cell.angle_beta   90.00
_cell.angle_gamma   90.00
#
_symmetry.space_group_name_H-M   'P 1'
#
loop_
_entity.id
_entity.type
_entity.pdbx_description
1 polymer ?
#
loop_
_entity_poly.entity_id
_entity_poly.type
_entity_poly.pdbx_seq_one_letter_code
_entity_poly.pdbx_strand_id
1 'polypeptide(L)'
;MPDPANVSAILTVRLTPEVERRLAREARRSRRSRSEVARAILEAHLAGPAADPNAEARRQSLLASAQDADRETLDFIEHAGDPRGWK
;
A
#
# COMPACT_ATOMS: atom_id res chain seq x y z
N MET A 1 22.39 -14.26 -21.14
CA MET A 1 21.83 -14.43 -19.79
C MET A 1 22.07 -13.11 -19.06
N PRO A 2 21.03 -12.32 -18.71
CA PRO A 2 21.25 -11.05 -18.03
C PRO A 2 21.84 -11.28 -16.63
N ASP A 3 22.80 -10.46 -16.24
CA ASP A 3 23.46 -10.48 -14.93
C ASP A 3 22.44 -10.13 -13.82
N PRO A 4 22.20 -11.01 -12.83
CA PRO A 4 21.21 -10.78 -11.77
C PRO A 4 21.55 -9.58 -10.88
N ALA A 5 22.77 -9.03 -10.96
CA ALA A 5 23.20 -7.88 -10.18
C ALA A 5 22.52 -6.54 -10.56
N ASN A 6 21.80 -6.47 -11.69
CA ASN A 6 21.32 -5.20 -12.24
C ASN A 6 19.84 -5.18 -12.67
N VAL A 7 19.01 -6.03 -12.08
CA VAL A 7 17.55 -5.97 -12.32
C VAL A 7 16.93 -4.92 -11.41
N SER A 8 16.99 -3.65 -11.83
CA SER A 8 16.28 -2.56 -11.17
C SER A 8 14.79 -2.63 -11.52
N ALA A 9 13.99 -3.29 -10.68
CA ALA A 9 12.53 -3.23 -10.79
C ALA A 9 12.02 -1.86 -10.30
N ILE A 10 11.26 -1.15 -11.15
CA ILE A 10 10.60 0.09 -10.78
C ILE A 10 9.26 -0.23 -10.11
N LEU A 11 9.15 0.07 -8.83
CA LEU A 11 7.90 -0.03 -8.06
C LEU A 11 7.30 1.36 -7.88
N THR A 12 6.01 1.51 -8.18
CA THR A 12 5.26 2.74 -7.90
C THR A 12 4.27 2.45 -6.78
N VAL A 13 4.29 3.26 -5.72
CA VAL A 13 3.44 3.08 -4.53
C VAL A 13 2.66 4.36 -4.29
N ARG A 14 1.36 4.25 -4.00
CA ARG A 14 0.53 5.38 -3.60
C ARG A 14 0.71 5.63 -2.11
N LEU A 15 1.02 6.87 -1.73
CA LEU A 15 1.22 7.28 -0.35
C LEU A 15 0.15 8.29 0.04
N THR A 16 -0.18 8.36 1.32
CA THR A 16 -1.00 9.46 1.83
C THR A 16 -0.20 10.76 1.80
N PRO A 17 -0.86 11.94 1.70
CA PRO A 17 -0.17 13.23 1.66
C PRO A 17 0.69 13.52 2.89
N GLU A 18 0.35 12.94 4.04
CA GLU A 18 1.15 13.05 5.26
C GLU A 18 2.47 12.28 5.14
N VAL A 19 2.40 11.03 4.66
CA VAL A 19 3.58 10.17 4.47
C VAL A 19 4.51 10.77 3.42
N GLU A 20 3.97 11.32 2.34
CA GLU A 20 4.77 12.00 1.32
C GLU A 20 5.52 13.21 1.89
N ARG A 21 4.84 14.06 2.67
CA ARG A 21 5.47 15.22 3.32
C ARG A 21 6.55 14.81 4.32
N ARG A 22 6.35 13.71 5.05
CA ARG A 22 7.36 13.16 5.96
C ARG A 22 8.56 12.62 5.19
N LEU A 23 8.34 11.82 4.14
CA LEU A 23 9.39 11.29 3.28
C LEU A 23 10.21 12.40 2.63
N ALA A 24 9.56 13.46 2.15
CA ALA A 24 10.23 14.61 1.53
C ALA A 24 11.06 15.43 2.53
N ARG A 25 10.68 15.47 3.81
CA ARG A 25 11.49 16.10 4.87
C ARG A 25 12.71 15.25 5.18
N GLU A 26 12.54 13.94 5.28
CA GLU A 26 13.62 13.01 5.58
C GLU A 26 14.68 12.96 4.46
N ALA A 27 14.23 12.96 3.20
CA ALA A 27 15.09 13.07 2.03
C ALA A 27 15.97 14.34 2.06
N ARG A 28 15.38 15.49 2.41
CA ARG A 28 16.13 16.74 2.57
C ARG A 28 17.11 16.69 3.73
N ARG A 29 16.69 16.17 4.90
CA ARG A 29 17.53 16.06 6.10
C ARG A 29 18.75 15.17 5.86
N SER A 30 18.56 14.07 5.15
CA SER A 30 19.60 13.09 4.86
C SER A 30 20.41 13.38 3.59
N ARG A 31 20.06 14.43 2.83
CA ARG A 31 20.64 14.75 1.50
C ARG A 31 20.56 13.56 0.52
N ARG A 32 19.47 12.79 0.58
CA ARG A 32 19.20 11.63 -0.28
C ARG A 32 17.98 11.86 -1.14
N SER A 33 17.83 11.08 -2.21
CA SER A 33 16.60 11.11 -3.01
C SER A 33 15.43 10.46 -2.24
N ARG A 34 14.20 10.82 -2.61
CA ARG A 34 12.99 10.21 -2.01
C ARG A 34 12.97 8.69 -2.19
N SER A 35 13.40 8.22 -3.37
CA SER A 35 13.45 6.79 -3.69
C SER A 35 14.50 6.05 -2.87
N GLU A 36 15.66 6.64 -2.61
CA GLU A 36 16.69 6.05 -1.74
C GLU A 36 16.23 5.93 -0.30
N VAL A 37 15.55 6.95 0.22
CA VAL A 37 15.00 6.92 1.57
C VAL A 37 13.87 5.89 1.66
N ALA A 38 12.96 5.87 0.68
CA ALA A 38 11.89 4.87 0.61
C ALA A 38 12.44 3.44 0.54
N ARG A 39 13.49 3.22 -0.26
CA ARG A 39 14.18 1.94 -0.35
C ARG A 39 14.80 1.53 0.98
N ALA A 40 15.53 2.43 1.64
CA ALA A 40 16.16 2.13 2.93
C ALA A 40 15.12 1.79 4.02
N ILE A 41 13.97 2.48 4.02
CA ILE A 41 12.86 2.18 4.95
C ILE A 41 12.27 0.81 4.64
N LEU A 42 12.03 0.50 3.36
CA LEU A 42 11.47 -0.78 2.93
C LEU A 42 12.44 -1.93 3.24
N GLU A 43 13.72 -1.78 2.93
CA GLU A 43 14.77 -2.75 3.26
C GLU A 43 14.86 -2.98 4.77
N ALA A 44 14.86 -1.94 5.59
CA ALA A 44 14.86 -2.07 7.04
C ALA A 44 13.63 -2.80 7.58
N HIS A 45 12.46 -2.62 6.94
CA HIS A 45 11.23 -3.29 7.33
C HIS A 45 11.20 -4.77 6.89
N LEU A 46 11.68 -5.05 5.67
CA LEU A 46 11.73 -6.40 5.11
C LEU A 46 12.88 -7.25 5.70
N ALA A 47 13.96 -6.61 6.16
CA ALA A 47 15.08 -7.26 6.84
C ALA A 47 14.81 -7.58 8.32
N GLY A 48 13.64 -7.20 8.85
CA GLY A 48 13.13 -7.72 10.13
C GLY A 48 12.92 -9.23 10.06
N PRO A 49 12.70 -9.94 11.20
CA PRO A 49 12.45 -11.38 11.20
C PRO A 49 11.33 -11.66 10.20
N ALA A 50 11.66 -12.48 9.18
CA ALA A 50 10.78 -12.74 8.05
C ALA A 50 9.38 -13.06 8.56
N ALA A 51 8.46 -12.11 8.42
CA ALA A 51 7.07 -12.35 8.75
C ALA A 51 6.62 -13.52 7.87
N ASP A 52 6.04 -14.54 8.50
CA ASP A 52 5.53 -15.72 7.79
C ASP A 52 4.75 -15.25 6.55
N PRO A 53 5.20 -15.58 5.32
CA PRO A 53 4.56 -15.12 4.09
C PRO A 53 3.07 -15.49 4.06
N ASN A 54 2.68 -16.60 4.70
CA ASN A 54 1.28 -17.00 4.80
C ASN A 54 0.49 -16.14 5.79
N ALA A 55 1.13 -15.61 6.84
CA ALA A 55 0.50 -14.67 7.76
C ALA A 55 0.26 -13.31 7.08
N GLU A 56 1.23 -12.83 6.28
CA GLU A 56 1.08 -11.57 5.55
C GLU A 56 0.06 -11.70 4.41
N ALA A 57 0.07 -12.80 3.66
CA ALA A 57 -0.94 -13.06 2.63
C ALA A 57 -2.36 -13.11 3.20
N ARG A 58 -2.55 -13.74 4.38
CA ARG A 58 -3.85 -13.74 5.08
C ARG A 58 -4.27 -12.33 5.50
N ARG A 59 -3.35 -11.53 6.03
CA ARG A 59 -3.62 -10.13 6.40
C ARG A 59 -4.05 -9.30 5.19
N GLN A 60 -3.34 -9.41 4.08
CA GLN A 60 -3.67 -8.68 2.85
C GLN A 60 -5.01 -9.12 2.27
N SER A 61 -5.32 -10.42 2.29
CA SER A 61 -6.62 -10.95 1.88
C SER A 61 -7.77 -10.42 2.76
N LEU A 62 -7.56 -10.35 4.08
CA LEU A 62 -8.54 -9.77 5.02
C LEU A 62 -8.76 -8.27 4.77
N LEU A 63 -7.70 -7.51 4.47
CA LEU A 63 -7.82 -6.09 4.16
C LEU A 63 -8.55 -5.83 2.84
N ALA A 64 -8.28 -6.64 1.81
CA ALA A 64 -8.96 -6.54 0.52
C ALA A 64 -10.44 -6.91 0.62
N SER A 65 -10.77 -8.01 1.31
CA SER A 65 -12.15 -8.44 1.51
C SER A 65 -12.96 -7.48 2.39
N ALA A 66 -12.34 -6.85 3.39
CA ALA A 66 -12.99 -5.81 4.19
C ALA A 66 -13.36 -4.58 3.33
N GLN A 67 -12.52 -4.18 2.37
CA GLN A 67 -12.82 -3.06 1.47
C GLN A 67 -13.97 -3.36 0.52
N ASP A 68 -14.05 -4.59 0.01
CA ASP A 68 -15.14 -4.99 -0.88
C ASP A 68 -16.47 -5.10 -0.12
N ALA A 69 -16.45 -5.64 1.11
CA ALA A 69 -17.62 -5.70 1.98
C ALA A 69 -18.12 -4.30 2.39
N ASP A 70 -17.22 -3.37 2.68
CA ASP A 70 -17.57 -1.98 2.99
C ASP A 70 -18.18 -1.27 1.77
N ARG A 71 -17.64 -1.52 0.56
CA ARG A 71 -18.19 -0.94 -0.67
C ARG A 71 -19.56 -1.52 -1.02
N GLU A 72 -19.75 -2.82 -0.92
CA GLU A 72 -21.03 -3.48 -1.15
C GLU A 72 -22.08 -3.05 -0.11
N THR A 73 -21.66 -2.84 1.15
CA THR A 73 -22.53 -2.31 2.20
C THR A 73 -22.94 -0.86 1.92
N LEU A 74 -22.02 -0.02 1.45
CA LEU A 74 -22.32 1.37 1.06
C LEU A 74 -23.25 1.41 -0.16
N ASP A 75 -23.00 0.61 -1.19
CA ASP A 75 -23.86 0.50 -2.38
C ASP A 75 -25.27 0.00 -2.01
N PHE A 76 -25.38 -0.98 -1.10
CA PHE A 76 -26.66 -1.48 -0.60
C PHE A 76 -27.42 -0.41 0.17
N ILE A 77 -26.76 0.34 1.06
CA ILE A 77 -27.39 1.44 1.80
C ILE A 77 -27.85 2.55 0.85
N GLU A 78 -27.06 2.87 -0.17
CA GLU A 78 -27.41 3.85 -1.20
C GLU A 78 -28.65 3.43 -2.01
N HIS A 79 -28.71 2.17 -2.44
CA HIS A 79 -29.84 1.65 -3.21
C HIS A 79 -31.09 1.37 -2.35
N ALA A 80 -30.94 0.90 -1.11
CA ALA A 80 -32.06 0.68 -0.19
C ALA A 80 -32.67 2.01 0.28
N GLY A 81 -31.92 3.11 0.19
CA GLY A 81 -32.38 4.46 0.47
C GLY A 81 -33.11 5.16 -0.68
N ASP A 82 -33.28 4.53 -1.86
CA ASP A 82 -34.01 5.12 -2.99
C ASP A 82 -35.51 4.75 -2.97
N PRO A 83 -36.42 5.65 -2.54
CA PRO A 83 -37.86 5.40 -2.55
C PRO A 83 -38.48 5.43 -3.95
N ARG A 84 -37.72 5.64 -5.03
CA ARG A 84 -38.26 5.77 -6.40
C ARG A 84 -38.23 4.46 -7.21
N GLY A 85 -37.68 3.38 -6.65
CA GLY A 85 -37.44 2.11 -7.35
C GLY A 85 -38.54 1.04 -7.27
N TRP A 86 -39.57 1.18 -6.43
CA TRP A 86 -40.68 0.22 -6.42
C TRP A 86 -41.74 0.56 -7.48
N LYS A 87 -41.67 -0.16 -8.60
CA LYS A 87 -42.77 -0.37 -9.55
C LYS A 87 -42.85 -1.83 -9.97
#